data_AF-A0A433PL71-F1
#
_entry.id   AF-A0A433PL71-F1
#
_cell.length_a   1.000
_cell.length_b   1.000
_cell.length_c   1.000
_cell.angle_alpha   90.00
_cell.angle_beta   90.00
_cell.angle_gamma   90.00
#
_symmetry.space_group_name_H-M   'P 1'
#
loop_
_entity.id
_entity.type
_entity.pdbx_description
1 polymer ?
#
loop_
_entity_poly.entity_id
_entity_poly.type
_entity_poly.pdbx_seq_one_letter_code
_entity_poly.pdbx_strand_id
1 'polypeptide(L)'
;MSLIDLITDSLATIDIKDESVTEYLAGIVQEEWLEESEKREAITEYLKETTDAPTDDLVNDMFSAWREEKAAIKRKEEEEMGKARAVVSSEKDNSATPTAATSKRTTVWDTIEQEDSLSISQRYQRKEMTREERAKREQLLAQYGYQLDDVVEGADGEAEIVYKDNATSGGTTKGDDLLAANRNADVVKEKEQARREQMRKKTEEERERNKALLEKQRLAADKEKKRTQKKEKRRL
;
A
#
# COMPACT_ATOMS: atom_id res chain seq x y z
N MET A 1 22.19 -25.67 -5.34
CA MET A 1 21.23 -26.78 -5.14
C MET A 1 20.09 -26.23 -4.30
N SER A 2 18.86 -26.68 -4.50
CA SER A 2 17.78 -26.24 -3.61
C SER A 2 17.96 -26.89 -2.24
N LEU A 3 17.39 -26.28 -1.19
CA LEU A 3 17.40 -26.85 0.16
C LEU A 3 16.81 -28.28 0.17
N ILE A 4 15.76 -28.50 -0.61
CA ILE A 4 15.07 -29.79 -0.73
C ILE A 4 16.01 -30.85 -1.32
N ASP A 5 16.73 -30.55 -2.41
CA ASP A 5 17.65 -31.51 -3.04
C ASP A 5 18.76 -31.97 -2.07
N LEU A 6 19.26 -31.03 -1.26
CA LEU A 6 20.31 -31.32 -0.27
C LEU A 6 19.78 -32.18 0.89
N ILE A 7 18.55 -31.91 1.33
CA ILE A 7 17.86 -32.72 2.34
C ILE A 7 17.54 -34.12 1.78
N THR A 8 17.12 -34.25 0.53
CA THR A 8 16.86 -35.55 -0.10
C THR A 8 18.12 -36.40 -0.23
N ASP A 9 19.24 -35.81 -0.66
CA ASP A 9 20.50 -36.52 -0.82
C ASP A 9 21.05 -37.00 0.53
N SER A 10 20.92 -36.17 1.56
CA SER A 10 21.40 -36.47 2.90
C SER A 10 20.49 -37.46 3.64
N LEU A 11 19.17 -37.40 3.48
CA LEU A 11 18.24 -38.42 3.99
C LEU A 11 18.37 -39.77 3.27
N ALA A 12 18.72 -39.76 1.97
CA ALA A 12 19.00 -40.99 1.23
C ALA A 12 20.21 -41.75 1.79
N THR A 13 21.15 -41.08 2.47
CA THR A 13 22.26 -41.75 3.17
C THR A 13 21.80 -42.52 4.42
N ILE A 14 20.66 -42.14 5.00
CA ILE A 14 20.05 -42.74 6.19
C ILE A 14 18.90 -43.71 5.79
N ASP A 15 18.77 -44.01 4.49
CA ASP A 15 17.71 -44.85 3.90
C ASP A 15 16.27 -44.32 4.07
N ILE A 16 16.12 -43.02 4.40
CA ILE A 16 14.83 -42.33 4.28
C ILE A 16 14.72 -41.78 2.87
N LYS A 17 13.85 -42.39 2.06
CA LYS A 17 13.52 -41.94 0.69
C LYS A 17 12.05 -41.56 0.60
N ASP A 18 11.62 -40.74 1.54
CA ASP A 18 10.26 -40.22 1.57
C ASP A 18 10.29 -38.72 1.28
N GLU A 19 9.67 -38.33 0.17
CA GLU A 19 9.55 -36.95 -0.27
C GLU A 19 8.74 -36.12 0.74
N SER A 20 7.74 -36.73 1.40
CA SER A 20 6.93 -36.04 2.41
C SER A 20 7.74 -35.63 3.65
N VAL A 21 8.72 -36.45 4.03
CA VAL A 21 9.67 -36.16 5.11
C VAL A 21 10.55 -34.98 4.71
N THR A 22 11.01 -34.93 3.46
CA THR A 22 11.88 -33.87 2.97
C THR A 22 11.18 -32.52 2.91
N GLU A 23 9.91 -32.51 2.46
CA GLU A 23 9.06 -31.32 2.43
C GLU A 23 8.74 -30.82 3.83
N TYR A 24 8.43 -31.73 4.76
CA TYR A 24 8.15 -31.37 6.15
C TYR A 24 9.35 -30.73 6.83
N LEU A 25 10.54 -31.34 6.71
CA LEU A 25 11.77 -30.80 7.28
C LEU A 25 12.16 -29.46 6.64
N ALA A 26 12.04 -29.33 5.32
CA ALA A 26 12.26 -28.05 4.63
C ALA A 26 11.27 -26.98 5.12
N GLY A 27 10.02 -27.34 5.37
CA GLY A 27 9.00 -26.46 5.95
C GLY A 27 9.43 -25.90 7.31
N ILE A 28 9.82 -26.77 8.24
CA ILE A 28 10.29 -26.35 9.58
C ILE A 28 11.49 -25.39 9.47
N VAL A 29 12.43 -25.67 8.57
CA VAL A 29 13.63 -24.83 8.39
C VAL A 29 13.25 -23.44 7.86
N GLN A 30 12.27 -23.35 6.96
CA GLN A 30 11.83 -22.10 6.34
C GLN A 30 10.95 -21.23 7.24
N GLU A 31 10.37 -21.77 8.32
CA GLU A 31 9.46 -21.04 9.21
C GLU A 31 10.12 -19.85 9.93
N GLU A 32 9.74 -18.61 9.61
CA GLU A 32 10.45 -17.41 10.12
C GLU A 32 10.17 -17.09 11.59
N TRP A 33 9.05 -17.57 12.13
CA TRP A 33 8.61 -17.32 13.50
C TRP A 33 9.28 -18.20 14.58
N LEU A 34 9.98 -19.27 14.19
CA LEU A 34 10.56 -20.25 15.10
C LEU A 34 12.06 -19.98 15.27
N GLU A 35 12.57 -20.09 16.48
CA GLU A 35 14.00 -19.88 16.74
C GLU A 35 14.83 -21.06 16.17
N GLU A 36 16.07 -20.80 15.76
CA GLU A 36 16.94 -21.85 15.19
C GLU A 36 17.18 -23.00 16.19
N SER A 37 17.22 -22.71 17.49
CA SER A 37 17.32 -23.71 18.57
C SER A 37 16.11 -24.65 18.58
N GLU A 38 14.90 -24.09 18.54
CA GLU A 38 13.64 -24.85 18.55
C GLU A 38 13.49 -25.69 17.27
N LYS A 39 13.87 -25.14 16.11
CA LYS A 39 13.86 -25.89 14.84
C LYS A 39 14.82 -27.07 14.88
N ARG A 40 16.03 -26.88 15.41
CA ARG A 40 17.01 -27.95 15.57
C ARG A 40 16.47 -29.04 16.47
N GLU A 41 15.89 -28.67 17.61
CA GLU A 41 15.30 -29.62 18.55
C GLU A 41 14.15 -30.42 17.90
N ALA A 42 13.21 -29.75 17.25
CA ALA A 42 12.07 -30.39 16.58
C ALA A 42 12.51 -31.37 15.48
N ILE A 43 13.49 -30.98 14.68
CA ILE A 43 14.03 -31.83 13.60
C ILE A 43 14.79 -33.01 14.18
N THR A 44 15.61 -32.79 15.21
CA THR A 44 16.36 -33.87 15.86
C THR A 44 15.42 -34.86 16.56
N GLU A 45 14.35 -34.39 17.21
CA GLU A 45 13.33 -35.24 17.82
C GLU A 45 12.61 -36.08 16.76
N TYR A 46 12.16 -35.45 15.67
CA TYR A 46 11.50 -36.13 14.56
C TYR A 46 12.39 -37.20 13.91
N LEU A 47 13.66 -36.87 13.66
CA LEU A 47 14.60 -37.79 13.05
C LEU A 47 15.01 -38.94 13.98
N LYS A 48 15.00 -38.73 15.31
CA LYS A 48 15.20 -39.80 16.30
C LYS A 48 14.01 -40.76 16.38
N GLU A 49 12.79 -40.27 16.16
CA GLU A 49 11.61 -41.13 16.09
C GLU A 49 11.59 -41.94 14.79
N THR A 50 12.08 -41.35 13.71
CA THR A 50 12.08 -41.97 12.37
C THR A 50 13.29 -42.89 12.15
N THR A 51 14.44 -42.61 12.80
CA THR A 51 15.71 -43.33 12.58
C THR A 51 16.57 -43.43 13.84
N ASP A 52 17.31 -44.52 13.96
CA ASP A 52 18.31 -44.74 15.02
C ASP A 52 19.73 -44.25 14.64
N ALA A 53 19.87 -43.55 13.50
CA ALA A 53 21.15 -43.10 12.99
C ALA A 53 21.59 -41.76 13.62
N PRO A 54 22.91 -41.44 13.64
CA PRO A 54 23.37 -40.13 14.04
C PRO A 54 22.90 -39.08 13.03
N THR A 55 22.03 -38.16 13.47
CA THR A 55 21.39 -37.13 12.63
C THR A 55 21.98 -35.74 12.82
N ASP A 56 22.93 -35.58 13.76
CA ASP A 56 23.52 -34.28 14.10
C ASP A 56 24.24 -33.62 12.91
N ASP A 57 24.98 -34.41 12.12
CA ASP A 57 25.68 -33.92 10.93
C ASP A 57 24.71 -33.46 9.83
N LEU A 58 23.65 -34.24 9.60
CA LEU A 58 22.56 -33.89 8.68
C LEU A 58 21.88 -32.57 9.07
N VAL A 59 21.56 -32.41 10.35
CA VAL A 59 20.94 -31.18 10.86
C VAL A 59 21.88 -29.99 10.65
N ASN A 60 23.17 -30.14 10.94
CA ASN A 60 24.16 -29.08 10.73
C ASN A 60 24.30 -28.68 9.26
N ASP A 61 24.33 -29.66 8.35
CA ASP A 61 24.42 -29.44 6.92
C ASP A 61 23.18 -28.71 6.40
N MET A 62 21.99 -29.11 6.84
CA MET A 62 20.73 -28.46 6.49
C MET A 62 20.67 -26.98 6.91
N PHE A 63 21.08 -26.65 8.14
CA PHE A 63 21.13 -25.26 8.60
C PHE A 63 22.27 -24.45 7.96
N SER A 64 23.34 -25.09 7.50
CA SER A 64 24.37 -24.40 6.71
C SER A 64 23.83 -24.01 5.32
N ALA A 65 23.18 -24.95 4.63
CA ALA A 65 22.54 -24.71 3.34
C ALA A 65 21.44 -23.63 3.42
N TRP A 66 20.62 -23.66 4.47
CA TRP A 66 19.60 -22.63 4.69
C TRP A 66 20.19 -21.24 4.92
N ARG A 67 21.30 -21.13 5.66
CA ARG A 67 21.99 -19.83 5.86
C ARG A 67 22.57 -19.29 4.57
N GLU A 68 23.12 -20.16 3.72
CA GLU A 68 23.60 -19.78 2.39
C GLU A 68 22.47 -19.30 1.48
N GLU A 69 21.33 -20.01 1.49
CA GLU A 69 20.15 -19.62 0.72
C GLU A 69 19.58 -18.28 1.21
N LYS A 70 19.44 -18.10 2.53
CA LYS A 70 18.97 -16.85 3.14
C LYS A 70 19.92 -15.68 2.81
N ALA A 71 21.23 -15.91 2.85
CA ALA A 71 22.22 -14.92 2.46
C ALA A 71 22.14 -14.58 0.95
N ALA A 72 21.89 -15.58 0.10
CA ALA A 72 21.71 -15.39 -1.33
C ALA A 72 20.43 -14.63 -1.67
N ILE A 73 19.33 -14.89 -0.96
CA ILE A 73 18.06 -14.15 -1.10
C ILE A 73 18.28 -12.68 -0.71
N LYS A 74 18.86 -12.44 0.48
CA LYS A 74 19.16 -11.08 0.93
C LYS A 74 20.07 -10.32 -0.03
N ARG A 75 21.09 -10.99 -0.58
CA ARG A 75 21.98 -10.40 -1.59
C ARG A 75 21.23 -10.04 -2.88
N LYS A 76 20.32 -10.90 -3.34
CA LYS A 76 19.48 -10.60 -4.52
C LYS A 76 18.54 -9.41 -4.25
N GLU A 77 17.96 -9.32 -3.06
CA GLU A 77 17.14 -8.17 -2.66
C GLU A 77 17.95 -6.87 -2.62
N GLU A 78 19.17 -6.91 -2.08
CA GLU A 78 20.07 -5.74 -2.06
C GLU A 78 20.49 -5.33 -3.49
N GLU A 79 20.76 -6.30 -4.37
CA GLU A 79 21.07 -6.04 -5.78
C GLU A 79 19.86 -5.47 -6.54
N GLU A 80 18.64 -5.95 -6.30
CA GLU A 80 17.41 -5.41 -6.90
C GLU A 80 17.06 -4.02 -6.35
N MET A 81 17.21 -3.79 -5.04
CA MET A 81 17.08 -2.46 -4.44
C MET A 81 18.14 -1.48 -4.99
N GLY A 82 19.36 -1.95 -5.21
CA GLY A 82 20.43 -1.19 -5.86
C GLY A 82 20.09 -0.82 -7.30
N LYS A 83 19.56 -1.76 -8.09
CA LYS A 83 19.11 -1.51 -9.47
C LYS A 83 17.88 -0.59 -9.52
N ALA A 84 16.89 -0.79 -8.66
CA ALA A 84 15.73 0.08 -8.56
C ALA A 84 16.14 1.52 -8.23
N ARG A 85 17.07 1.69 -7.27
CA ARG A 85 17.64 2.99 -6.94
C ARG A 85 18.45 3.59 -8.10
N ALA A 86 19.18 2.78 -8.85
CA ALA A 86 19.94 3.22 -10.03
C ALA A 86 19.02 3.69 -11.17
N VAL A 87 17.90 3.00 -11.41
CA VAL A 87 16.88 3.39 -12.41
C VAL A 87 16.24 4.73 -12.02
N VAL A 88 15.87 4.91 -10.74
CA VAL A 88 15.31 6.17 -10.24
C VAL A 88 16.30 7.33 -10.34
N SER A 89 17.60 7.11 -10.13
CA SER A 89 18.61 8.15 -10.39
C SER A 89 18.79 8.47 -11.88
N SER A 90 18.68 7.48 -12.77
CA SER A 90 18.81 7.68 -14.21
C SER A 90 17.61 8.40 -14.86
N GLU A 91 16.43 8.33 -14.25
CA GLU A 91 15.26 9.14 -14.64
C GLU A 91 15.34 10.59 -14.13
N LYS A 92 16.03 10.82 -13.01
CA LYS A 92 16.18 12.16 -12.45
C LYS A 92 17.09 13.04 -13.31
N ASP A 93 18.13 12.47 -13.91
CA ASP A 93 19.08 13.19 -14.78
C ASP A 93 18.50 13.56 -16.16
N ASN A 94 17.44 12.90 -16.62
CA ASN A 94 16.74 13.26 -17.87
C ASN A 94 15.61 14.29 -17.69
N SER A 95 15.34 14.75 -16.46
CA SER A 95 14.26 15.70 -16.16
C SER A 95 14.73 17.16 -16.00
N ALA A 96 16.02 17.44 -16.19
CA ALA A 96 16.57 18.80 -16.17
C ALA A 96 16.36 19.54 -17.51
N THR A 97 15.12 19.64 -17.98
CA THR A 97 14.72 20.66 -18.94
C THR A 97 13.54 21.46 -18.37
N PRO A 98 13.70 22.75 -18.06
CA PRO A 98 12.62 23.55 -17.50
C PRO A 98 11.73 24.02 -18.66
N THR A 99 10.73 23.22 -19.02
CA THR A 99 9.65 23.71 -19.88
C THR A 99 8.28 23.50 -19.23
N ALA A 100 7.70 24.65 -18.93
CA ALA A 100 6.33 25.00 -18.59
C ALA A 100 5.24 23.92 -18.70
N ALA A 101 4.44 23.88 -17.63
CA ALA A 101 2.99 23.66 -17.62
C ALA A 101 2.49 22.32 -18.18
N THR A 102 2.38 21.33 -17.29
CA THR A 102 1.31 20.32 -17.40
C THR A 102 0.86 19.96 -15.99
N SER A 103 -0.42 20.18 -15.72
CA SER A 103 -1.12 19.77 -14.49
C SER A 103 -0.87 18.29 -14.22
N LYS A 104 -0.01 17.98 -13.25
CA LYS A 104 0.10 16.63 -12.71
C LYS A 104 -0.97 16.47 -11.64
N ARG A 105 -1.87 15.53 -11.87
CA ARG A 105 -2.85 15.05 -10.91
C ARG A 105 -2.06 14.34 -9.80
N THR A 106 -1.74 15.06 -8.73
CA THR A 106 -1.03 14.51 -7.58
C THR A 106 -1.90 13.43 -6.96
N THR A 107 -1.42 12.20 -6.94
CA THR A 107 -2.09 11.12 -6.21
C THR A 107 -1.74 11.25 -4.74
N VAL A 108 -2.60 10.74 -3.86
CA VAL A 108 -2.41 10.77 -2.39
C VAL A 108 -1.05 10.17 -1.99
N TRP A 109 -0.58 9.19 -2.77
CA TRP A 109 0.69 8.49 -2.57
C TRP A 109 1.93 9.38 -2.80
N ASP A 110 1.90 10.30 -3.79
CA ASP A 110 3.01 11.24 -4.03
C ASP A 110 3.22 12.22 -2.85
N THR A 111 2.18 12.44 -2.05
CA THR A 111 2.24 13.38 -0.91
C THR A 111 2.88 12.73 0.30
N ILE A 112 2.70 11.42 0.48
CA ILE A 112 3.22 10.66 1.63
C ILE A 112 4.75 10.51 1.53
N GLU A 113 5.27 10.17 0.35
CA GLU A 113 6.73 10.00 0.17
C GLU A 113 7.49 11.34 0.28
N GLN A 114 6.82 12.45 -0.01
CA GLN A 114 7.43 13.78 0.11
C GLN A 114 7.54 14.24 1.58
N GLU A 115 6.64 13.80 2.47
CA GLU A 115 6.65 14.15 3.90
C GLU A 115 7.82 13.52 4.66
N ASP A 116 8.28 12.32 4.27
CA ASP A 116 9.44 11.68 4.90
C ASP A 116 10.77 12.35 4.56
N SER A 117 10.83 13.07 3.43
CA SER A 117 12.03 13.78 2.98
C SER A 117 12.25 15.16 3.63
N LEU A 118 11.29 15.65 4.43
CA LEU A 118 11.40 16.94 5.11
C LEU A 118 12.15 16.81 6.44
N SER A 119 13.15 17.69 6.61
CA SER A 119 13.91 17.88 7.85
C SER A 119 12.99 17.92 9.06
N ILE A 120 13.36 17.22 10.14
CA ILE A 120 12.62 17.13 11.42
C ILE A 120 12.18 18.51 11.93
N SER A 121 12.95 19.57 11.63
CA SER A 121 12.65 20.96 12.00
C SER A 121 11.40 21.55 11.30
N GLN A 122 11.06 21.09 10.10
CA GLN A 122 9.87 21.57 9.36
C GLN A 122 8.58 20.84 9.73
N ARG A 123 8.65 19.67 10.39
CA ARG A 123 7.47 18.90 10.80
C ARG A 123 6.66 19.58 11.90
N TYR A 124 7.28 20.46 12.68
CA TYR A 124 6.64 21.17 13.80
C TYR A 124 6.14 22.58 13.47
N GLN A 125 6.24 23.01 12.20
CA GLN A 125 5.57 24.23 11.76
C GLN A 125 4.05 23.98 11.82
N ARG A 126 3.36 24.57 12.79
CA ARG A 126 1.90 24.47 12.93
C ARG A 126 1.26 25.01 11.66
N LYS A 127 0.91 24.11 10.73
CA LYS A 127 0.16 24.44 9.52
C LYS A 127 -1.15 25.09 9.94
N GLU A 128 -1.36 26.34 9.57
CA GLU A 128 -2.61 27.06 9.84
C GLU A 128 -3.73 26.39 9.02
N MET A 129 -4.44 25.46 9.64
CA MET A 129 -5.53 24.73 8.98
C MET A 129 -6.69 25.68 8.68
N THR A 130 -7.22 25.59 7.46
CA THR A 130 -8.40 26.36 7.05
C THR A 130 -9.65 25.92 7.82
N ARG A 131 -10.69 26.78 7.88
CA ARG A 131 -11.91 26.51 8.66
C ARG A 131 -12.61 25.21 8.24
N GLU A 132 -12.60 24.89 6.94
CA GLU A 132 -13.21 23.68 6.39
C GLU A 132 -12.41 22.41 6.72
N GLU A 133 -11.08 22.48 6.66
CA GLU A 133 -10.22 21.35 7.02
C GLU A 133 -10.27 21.07 8.54
N ARG A 134 -10.38 22.12 9.35
CA ARG A 134 -10.60 21.98 10.80
C ARG A 134 -11.91 21.27 11.09
N ALA A 135 -12.99 21.63 10.41
CA ALA A 135 -14.30 20.99 10.59
C ALA A 135 -14.29 19.50 10.18
N LYS A 136 -13.60 19.14 9.09
CA LYS A 136 -13.44 17.72 8.68
C LYS A 136 -12.61 16.93 9.68
N ARG A 137 -11.52 17.53 10.18
CA ARG A 137 -10.70 16.91 11.24
C ARG A 137 -11.52 16.68 12.50
N GLU A 138 -12.31 17.67 12.91
CA GLU A 138 -13.18 17.59 14.08
C GLU A 138 -14.29 16.55 13.90
N GLN A 139 -14.86 16.44 12.71
CA GLN A 139 -15.85 15.41 12.38
C GLN A 139 -15.25 13.99 12.45
N LEU A 140 -14.03 13.80 11.92
CA LEU A 140 -13.32 12.53 12.03
C LEU A 140 -12.95 12.23 13.48
N LEU A 141 -12.52 13.24 14.24
CA LEU A 141 -12.24 13.10 15.66
C LEU A 141 -13.52 12.81 16.46
N ALA A 142 -14.69 13.28 16.04
CA ALA A 142 -15.95 12.95 16.68
C ALA A 142 -16.43 11.53 16.34
N GLN A 143 -16.13 11.04 15.13
CA GLN A 143 -16.48 9.68 14.70
C GLN A 143 -15.59 8.61 15.31
N TYR A 144 -14.30 8.92 15.52
CA TYR A 144 -13.28 7.94 15.94
C TYR A 144 -12.57 8.31 17.23
N GLY A 145 -12.90 9.45 17.83
CA GLY A 145 -12.37 9.86 19.11
C GLY A 145 -13.01 9.03 20.22
N TYR A 146 -12.16 8.41 21.03
CA TYR A 146 -12.58 7.81 22.28
C TYR A 146 -13.09 8.91 23.21
N GLN A 147 -14.36 8.82 23.62
CA GLN A 147 -14.87 9.64 24.71
C GLN A 147 -14.22 9.12 25.99
N LEU A 148 -13.16 9.79 26.43
CA LEU A 148 -12.55 9.51 27.73
C LEU A 148 -13.52 9.95 28.81
N ASP A 149 -13.80 9.06 29.75
CA ASP A 149 -14.63 9.35 30.92
C ASP A 149 -13.94 10.44 31.77
N ASP A 150 -14.72 11.44 32.19
CA ASP A 150 -14.21 12.52 33.04
C ASP A 150 -14.12 11.98 34.48
N VAL A 151 -12.88 11.87 35.00
CA VAL A 151 -12.64 11.56 36.41
C VAL A 151 -12.83 12.84 37.21
N VAL A 152 -13.89 12.90 38.02
CA VAL A 152 -14.14 14.03 38.92
C VAL A 152 -13.79 13.61 40.35
N GLU A 153 -12.89 14.35 40.99
CA GLU A 153 -12.53 14.13 42.39
C GLU A 153 -13.70 14.57 43.29
N GLY A 154 -14.33 13.61 43.97
CA GLY A 154 -15.35 13.88 44.97
C GLY A 154 -14.76 14.53 46.23
N ALA A 155 -15.60 15.21 47.01
CA ALA A 155 -15.19 15.98 48.20
C ALA A 155 -14.51 15.16 49.32
N ASP A 156 -14.54 13.82 49.23
CA ASP A 156 -13.89 12.89 50.17
C ASP A 156 -12.57 12.28 49.64
N GLY A 157 -12.06 12.77 48.50
CA GLY A 157 -10.73 12.42 47.99
C GLY A 157 -10.64 11.07 47.28
N GLU A 158 -11.77 10.40 47.00
CA GLU A 158 -11.81 9.22 46.12
C GLU A 158 -12.20 9.61 44.68
N ALA A 159 -11.49 9.05 43.71
CA ALA A 159 -11.68 9.30 42.29
C ALA A 159 -12.89 8.50 41.78
N GLU A 160 -14.02 9.17 41.57
CA GLU A 160 -15.22 8.55 41.01
C GLU A 160 -15.24 8.73 39.48
N ILE A 161 -15.23 7.61 38.75
CA ILE A 161 -15.31 7.60 37.29
C ILE A 161 -16.79 7.75 36.93
N VAL A 162 -17.20 8.94 36.49
CA VAL A 162 -18.55 9.18 36.00
C VAL A 162 -18.63 8.71 34.55
N TYR A 163 -19.09 7.47 34.36
CA TYR A 163 -19.38 6.91 33.05
C TYR A 163 -20.50 7.71 32.36
N LYS A 164 -20.22 8.33 31.22
CA LYS A 164 -21.26 8.98 30.39
C LYS A 164 -22.05 7.88 29.66
N ASP A 165 -23.09 7.40 30.31
CA ASP A 165 -23.94 6.33 29.77
C ASP A 165 -24.83 6.87 28.62
N ASN A 166 -24.62 6.36 27.40
CA ASN A 166 -25.41 6.73 26.21
C ASN A 166 -26.79 6.03 26.16
N ALA A 167 -27.35 5.62 27.31
CA ALA A 167 -28.57 4.82 27.36
C ALA A 167 -29.88 5.60 27.07
N THR A 168 -29.83 6.91 26.84
CA THR A 168 -31.03 7.76 26.68
C THR A 168 -31.23 8.42 25.31
N SER A 169 -30.56 7.97 24.25
CA SER A 169 -31.07 8.22 22.88
C SER A 169 -31.83 6.99 22.38
N GLY A 170 -33.10 6.92 22.75
CA GLY A 170 -34.03 5.87 22.33
C GLY A 170 -34.09 5.74 20.80
N GLY A 171 -33.67 4.58 20.31
CA GLY A 171 -33.78 4.15 18.93
C GLY A 171 -33.82 2.63 18.89
N THR A 172 -34.94 2.07 19.35
CA THR A 172 -35.24 0.64 19.26
C THR A 172 -35.06 0.16 17.82
N THR A 173 -34.10 -0.73 17.54
CA THR A 173 -34.30 -2.03 16.87
C THR A 173 -32.98 -2.65 16.37
N LYS A 174 -32.83 -3.94 16.68
CA LYS A 174 -31.95 -4.95 16.06
C LYS A 174 -30.47 -4.95 16.46
N GLY A 175 -30.18 -5.78 17.46
CA GLY A 175 -28.87 -6.40 17.65
C GLY A 175 -28.54 -7.39 16.53
N ASP A 176 -28.39 -6.87 15.32
CA ASP A 176 -28.01 -7.62 14.10
C ASP A 176 -27.01 -6.80 13.24
N ASP A 177 -26.40 -5.75 13.80
CA ASP A 177 -25.50 -4.82 13.07
C ASP A 177 -24.01 -5.00 13.40
N LEU A 178 -23.66 -6.10 14.09
CA LEU A 178 -22.25 -6.54 14.26
C LEU A 178 -21.76 -7.44 13.12
N LEU A 179 -22.66 -7.85 12.22
CA LEU A 179 -22.32 -8.41 10.92
C LEU A 179 -22.65 -7.33 9.89
N ALA A 180 -21.65 -6.49 9.58
CA ALA A 180 -21.78 -5.46 8.56
C ALA A 180 -22.55 -6.02 7.35
N ALA A 181 -23.77 -5.51 7.14
CA ALA A 181 -24.66 -5.99 6.09
C ALA A 181 -23.89 -6.09 4.77
N ASN A 182 -24.12 -7.14 3.98
CA ASN A 182 -23.37 -7.39 2.74
C ASN A 182 -23.45 -6.19 1.78
N ARG A 183 -22.39 -5.35 1.78
CA ARG A 183 -22.28 -4.13 0.96
C ARG A 183 -21.86 -4.42 -0.49
N ASN A 184 -21.66 -5.67 -0.88
CA ASN A 184 -21.16 -5.98 -2.23
C ASN A 184 -22.15 -5.53 -3.31
N ALA A 185 -23.46 -5.66 -3.05
CA ALA A 185 -24.48 -5.20 -3.98
C ALA A 185 -24.46 -3.67 -4.17
N ASP A 186 -24.30 -2.92 -3.08
CA ASP A 186 -24.23 -1.46 -3.11
C ASP A 186 -22.94 -0.98 -3.77
N VAL A 187 -21.81 -1.62 -3.48
CA VAL A 187 -20.51 -1.32 -4.11
C VAL A 187 -20.55 -1.57 -5.62
N VAL A 188 -21.21 -2.64 -6.08
CA VAL A 188 -21.38 -2.91 -7.53
C VAL A 188 -22.26 -1.85 -8.17
N LYS A 189 -23.36 -1.46 -7.52
CA LYS A 189 -24.28 -0.42 -8.01
C LYS A 189 -23.59 0.95 -8.09
N GLU A 190 -22.81 1.31 -7.08
CA GLU A 190 -22.04 2.56 -7.05
C GLU A 190 -20.95 2.58 -8.14
N LYS A 191 -20.22 1.48 -8.33
CA LYS A 191 -19.24 1.35 -9.42
C LYS A 191 -19.86 1.47 -10.80
N GLU A 192 -21.05 0.89 -11.00
CA GLU A 192 -21.77 1.00 -12.27
C GLU A 192 -22.24 2.45 -12.53
N GLN A 193 -22.79 3.11 -11.51
CA GLN A 193 -23.21 4.52 -11.60
C GLN A 193 -22.01 5.44 -11.88
N ALA A 194 -20.91 5.28 -11.15
CA ALA A 194 -19.67 6.03 -11.39
C ALA A 194 -19.14 5.82 -12.82
N ARG A 195 -19.21 4.59 -13.35
CA ARG A 195 -18.80 4.31 -14.74
C ARG A 195 -19.71 5.00 -15.75
N ARG A 196 -21.03 5.01 -15.53
CA ARG A 196 -21.99 5.73 -16.40
C ARG A 196 -21.74 7.23 -16.37
N GLU A 197 -21.50 7.80 -15.20
CA GLU A 197 -21.19 9.23 -15.07
C GLU A 197 -19.86 9.61 -15.72
N GLN A 198 -18.81 8.78 -15.58
CA GLN A 198 -17.54 9.01 -16.26
C GLN A 198 -17.68 8.97 -17.78
N MET A 199 -18.49 8.05 -18.32
CA MET A 199 -18.75 8.00 -19.76
C MET A 199 -19.54 9.24 -20.24
N ARG A 200 -20.51 9.71 -19.45
CA ARG A 200 -21.23 10.96 -19.76
C ARG A 200 -20.29 12.16 -19.76
N LYS A 201 -19.49 12.32 -18.70
CA LYS A 201 -18.49 13.40 -18.59
C LYS A 201 -17.49 13.38 -19.74
N LYS A 202 -16.91 12.23 -20.09
CA LYS A 202 -16.01 12.11 -21.25
C LYS A 202 -16.69 12.52 -22.56
N THR A 203 -17.94 12.11 -22.75
CA THR A 203 -18.71 12.48 -23.96
C THR A 203 -18.98 13.98 -24.02
N GLU A 204 -19.30 14.60 -22.89
CA GLU A 204 -19.49 16.05 -22.77
C GLU A 204 -18.19 16.81 -23.03
N GLU A 205 -17.08 16.39 -22.41
CA GLU A 205 -15.75 16.97 -22.64
C GLU A 205 -15.31 16.86 -24.10
N GLU A 206 -15.56 15.72 -24.77
CA GLU A 206 -15.26 15.56 -26.19
C GLU A 206 -16.11 16.49 -27.07
N ARG A 207 -17.40 16.65 -26.76
CA ARG A 207 -18.27 17.60 -27.46
C ARG A 207 -17.79 19.04 -27.28
N GLU A 208 -17.39 19.41 -26.07
CA GLU A 208 -16.87 20.75 -25.77
C GLU A 208 -15.54 21.01 -26.50
N ARG A 209 -14.62 20.04 -26.48
CA ARG A 209 -13.35 20.14 -27.23
C ARG A 209 -13.60 20.28 -28.72
N ASN A 210 -14.49 19.48 -29.29
CA ASN A 210 -14.84 19.56 -30.71
C ASN A 210 -15.49 20.91 -31.06
N LYS A 211 -16.38 21.42 -30.20
CA LYS A 211 -16.98 22.76 -30.39
C LYS A 211 -15.92 23.86 -30.35
N ALA A 212 -15.02 23.82 -29.37
CA ALA A 212 -13.93 24.79 -29.24
C ALA A 212 -12.97 24.77 -30.45
N LEU A 213 -12.66 23.58 -30.98
CA LEU A 213 -11.84 23.43 -32.19
C LEU A 213 -12.52 24.02 -33.43
N LEU A 214 -13.81 23.76 -33.62
CA LEU A 214 -14.59 24.33 -34.72
C LEU A 214 -14.67 25.86 -34.64
N GLU A 215 -14.92 26.41 -33.45
CA GLU A 215 -14.92 27.86 -33.23
C GLU A 215 -13.54 28.47 -33.51
N LYS A 216 -12.47 27.81 -33.07
CA LYS A 216 -11.09 28.23 -33.36
C LYS A 216 -10.79 28.23 -34.86
N GLN A 217 -11.23 27.21 -35.60
CA GLN A 217 -11.09 27.15 -37.06
C GLN A 217 -11.89 28.25 -37.77
N ARG A 218 -13.13 28.52 -37.34
CA ARG A 218 -13.95 29.63 -37.88
C ARG A 218 -13.28 30.98 -37.67
N LEU A 219 -12.77 31.25 -36.47
CA LEU A 219 -12.06 32.49 -36.17
C LEU A 219 -10.76 32.64 -36.98
N ALA A 220 -10.04 31.55 -37.24
CA ALA A 220 -8.86 31.56 -38.10
C ALA A 220 -9.24 31.88 -39.56
N ALA A 221 -10.26 31.20 -40.10
CA ALA A 221 -10.74 31.44 -41.46
C ALA A 221 -11.24 32.88 -41.66
N ASP A 222 -11.94 33.45 -40.68
CA ASP A 222 -12.41 34.85 -40.76
C ASP A 222 -11.25 35.86 -40.68
N LYS A 223 -10.21 35.57 -39.88
CA LYS A 223 -8.98 36.38 -39.84
C LYS A 223 -8.21 36.32 -41.17
N GLU A 224 -8.16 35.16 -41.81
CA GLU A 224 -7.54 34.98 -43.11
C GLU A 224 -8.31 35.67 -44.23
N LYS A 225 -9.64 35.57 -44.24
CA LYS A 225 -10.51 36.34 -45.16
C LYS A 225 -10.32 37.84 -45.01
N LYS A 226 -10.25 38.35 -43.77
CA LYS A 226 -9.97 39.78 -43.52
C LYS A 226 -8.55 40.18 -43.95
N ARG A 227 -7.56 39.30 -43.80
CA ARG A 227 -6.18 39.55 -44.26
C ARG A 227 -6.06 39.57 -45.78
N THR A 228 -6.74 38.66 -46.48
CA THR A 228 -6.74 38.57 -47.95
C THR A 228 -7.45 39.77 -48.58
N GLN A 229 -8.63 40.16 -48.09
CA GLN A 229 -9.33 41.38 -48.53
C GLN A 229 -8.51 42.67 -48.35
N LYS A 230 -7.78 42.79 -47.23
CA LYS A 230 -6.87 43.94 -47.00
C LYS A 230 -5.69 43.97 -47.97
N LYS A 231 -5.18 42.81 -48.40
CA LYS A 231 -4.09 42.73 -49.38
C LYS A 231 -4.57 43.10 -50.79
N GLU A 232 -5.77 42.70 -51.17
CA GLU A 232 -6.37 43.05 -52.46
C GLU A 232 -6.68 44.55 -52.55
N LYS A 233 -7.25 45.16 -51.50
CA LYS A 233 -7.48 46.61 -51.45
C LYS A 233 -6.20 47.46 -51.50
N ARG A 234 -5.03 46.87 -51.20
CA ARG A 234 -3.71 47.54 -51.29
C ARG A 234 -3.04 47.34 -52.66
N ARG A 235 -3.55 46.42 -53.48
CA ARG A 235 -3.03 46.13 -54.83
C ARG A 235 -3.82 46.86 -55.92
N LEU A 236 -5.05 47.31 -55.64
CA LEU A 236 -5.70 48.41 -56.35
C LEU A 236 -5.17 49.75 -55.83
#